data_AF-A0A2Z2PDS7-F1
#
_entry.id   AF-A0A2Z2PDS7-F1
#
_cell.length_a   1.000
_cell.length_b   1.000
_cell.length_c   1.000
_cell.angle_alpha   90.00
_cell.angle_beta   90.00
_cell.angle_gamma   90.00
#
_symmetry.space_group_name_H-M   'P 1'
#
loop_
_entity.id
_entity.type
_entity.pdbx_description
1 polymer ?
#
loop_
_entity_poly.entity_id
_entity_poly.type
_entity_poly.pdbx_seq_one_letter_code
_entity_poly.pdbx_strand_id
1 'polypeptide(L)'
;MQNIVSNSQTQRQPIEKEVSPFHRVMSDDLISRIVDGMVTNDPVETARNISNLKLSNKSVKESVERSAGGRFHGQINRLGAASKALYDHAVPTEGFSEHPEFRPALPRDYALAGERIDAIGGTLKLQTPQRKSALVDHILNIAEPYDQGHALEYVAPHVGEFSSEDRRRLVEKMLEHFSTPFTDELPSDENFSGTYALFKALPHMEDSLKARMLDTVVNNPDMAALIQSQKERYDWLRAQDEYEKATWRSTQKPTVDERLADIESSVRSNLSLGQGSDLEKMRSARPLQQTISDTLNLAREELKSRAPDVRGR
;
A
#
# COMPACT_ATOMS: atom_id res chain seq x y z
N MET A 1 78.59 49.33 37.47
CA MET A 1 78.03 49.04 36.14
C MET A 1 77.75 47.55 36.08
N GLN A 2 76.47 47.19 36.28
CA GLN A 2 75.93 45.85 36.08
C GLN A 2 75.57 45.68 34.60
N ASN A 3 75.72 44.48 34.05
CA ASN A 3 74.82 43.98 33.02
C ASN A 3 74.77 42.45 33.07
N ILE A 4 73.61 41.96 33.52
CA ILE A 4 73.18 40.58 33.56
C ILE A 4 72.51 40.29 32.22
N VAL A 5 72.96 39.28 31.49
CA VAL A 5 72.27 38.77 30.31
C VAL A 5 71.28 37.70 30.78
N SER A 6 70.01 38.07 30.91
CA SER A 6 68.90 37.15 31.15
C SER A 6 68.37 36.59 29.84
N ASN A 7 68.37 35.27 29.76
CA ASN A 7 67.86 34.47 28.65
C ASN A 7 66.36 34.21 28.89
N SER A 8 65.49 34.89 28.16
CA SER A 8 64.03 34.74 28.29
C SER A 8 63.47 33.95 27.11
N GLN A 9 63.26 32.64 27.31
CA GLN A 9 62.51 31.77 26.41
C GLN A 9 61.05 32.24 26.32
N THR A 10 60.60 32.64 25.14
CA THR A 10 59.18 32.90 24.87
C THR A 10 58.46 31.56 24.65
N GLN A 11 57.77 31.06 25.67
CA GLN A 11 56.79 29.99 25.52
C GLN A 11 55.63 30.48 24.65
N ARG A 12 55.51 29.93 23.43
CA ARG A 12 54.28 30.04 22.64
C ARG A 12 53.26 29.04 23.22
N GLN A 13 52.17 29.56 23.77
CA GLN A 13 51.00 28.74 24.12
C GLN A 13 50.43 28.11 22.83
N PRO A 14 50.00 26.83 22.87
CA PRO A 14 49.31 26.23 21.75
C PRO A 14 47.92 26.88 21.61
N ILE A 15 47.64 27.37 20.41
CA ILE A 15 46.32 27.85 20.01
C ILE A 15 45.36 26.66 20.15
N GLU A 16 44.49 26.70 21.16
CA GLU A 16 43.33 25.85 21.23
C GLU A 16 42.53 26.06 19.93
N LYS A 17 42.42 25.01 19.12
CA LYS A 17 41.48 25.02 18.00
C LYS A 17 40.09 25.16 18.59
N GLU A 18 39.52 26.37 18.54
CA GLU A 18 38.09 26.56 18.69
C GLU A 18 37.38 25.63 17.71
N VAL A 19 36.79 24.58 18.25
CA VAL A 19 35.88 23.70 17.52
C VAL A 19 34.70 24.57 17.14
N SER A 20 34.54 24.80 15.83
CA SER A 20 33.41 25.54 15.27
C SER A 20 32.09 25.08 15.91
N PRO A 21 31.23 26.01 16.38
CA PRO A 21 29.99 25.68 17.10
C PRO A 21 28.95 24.94 16.23
N PHE A 22 29.24 24.76 14.94
CA PHE A 22 28.44 23.98 14.00
C PHE A 22 28.72 22.46 14.02
N HIS A 23 29.72 21.99 14.77
CA HIS A 23 29.95 20.55 15.03
C HIS A 23 29.25 20.06 16.29
N ARG A 24 28.03 20.54 16.57
CA ARG A 24 27.11 19.78 17.43
C ARG A 24 26.70 18.52 16.68
N VAL A 25 27.35 17.41 16.98
CA VAL A 25 26.81 16.07 16.75
C VAL A 25 25.39 16.09 17.32
N MET A 26 24.37 16.01 16.45
CA MET A 26 22.99 15.86 16.92
C MET A 26 22.96 14.59 17.77
N SER A 27 22.49 14.70 19.01
CA SER A 27 22.39 13.53 19.88
C SER A 27 21.44 12.50 19.26
N ASP A 28 21.68 11.23 19.54
CA ASP A 28 20.85 10.15 19.02
C ASP A 28 19.36 10.33 19.38
N ASP A 29 19.08 10.86 20.57
CA ASP A 29 17.73 11.24 21.01
C ASP A 29 17.06 12.26 20.08
N LEU A 30 17.80 13.29 19.65
CA LEU A 30 17.25 14.31 18.76
C LEU A 30 16.95 13.73 17.37
N ILE A 31 17.85 12.87 16.86
CA ILE A 31 17.63 12.18 15.59
C ILE A 31 16.44 11.22 15.70
N SER A 32 16.29 10.48 16.80
CA SER A 32 15.14 9.60 16.99
C SER A 32 13.82 10.38 16.94
N ARG A 33 13.73 11.51 17.64
CA ARG A 33 12.53 12.37 17.61
C ARG A 33 12.23 12.92 16.21
N ILE A 34 13.26 13.28 15.45
CA ILE A 34 13.10 13.71 14.06
C ILE A 34 12.54 12.57 13.21
N VAL A 35 13.08 11.35 13.35
CA VAL A 35 12.60 10.17 12.62
C VAL A 35 11.15 9.86 12.98
N ASP A 36 10.78 9.90 14.26
CA ASP A 36 9.41 9.66 14.71
C ASP A 36 8.44 10.68 14.10
N GLY A 37 8.86 11.95 13.98
CA GLY A 37 8.10 13.01 13.31
C GLY A 37 8.02 12.88 11.78
N MET A 38 8.82 12.02 11.16
CA MET A 38 8.77 11.75 9.71
C MET A 38 7.84 10.60 9.33
N VAL A 39 7.29 9.87 10.31
CA VAL A 39 6.37 8.76 10.07
C VAL A 39 4.98 9.31 9.75
N THR A 40 4.47 8.97 8.57
CA THR A 40 3.14 9.37 8.10
C THR A 40 2.24 8.16 7.88
N ASN A 41 0.97 8.41 7.57
CA ASN A 41 0.04 7.35 7.16
C ASN A 41 0.39 6.73 5.80
N ASP A 42 1.23 7.40 4.99
CA ASP A 42 1.76 6.88 3.74
C ASP A 42 3.13 6.22 3.99
N PRO A 43 3.24 4.88 3.86
CA PRO A 43 4.50 4.19 4.10
C PRO A 43 5.57 4.52 3.05
N VAL A 44 5.19 4.86 1.81
CA VAL A 44 6.12 5.25 0.74
C VAL A 44 6.70 6.63 1.04
N GLU A 45 5.86 7.57 1.47
CA GLU A 45 6.31 8.89 1.93
C GLU A 45 7.25 8.77 3.14
N THR A 46 6.87 7.96 4.14
CA THR A 46 7.71 7.68 5.31
C THR A 46 9.07 7.13 4.89
N ALA A 47 9.09 6.13 4.00
CA ALA A 47 10.33 5.53 3.51
C ALA A 47 11.23 6.54 2.80
N ARG A 48 10.64 7.41 1.98
CA ARG A 48 11.35 8.49 1.27
C ARG A 48 11.92 9.53 2.23
N ASN A 49 11.12 10.01 3.17
CA ASN A 49 11.53 11.04 4.13
C ASN A 49 12.72 10.58 4.99
N ILE A 50 12.64 9.36 5.53
CA ILE A 50 13.72 8.79 6.34
C ILE A 50 14.96 8.51 5.47
N SER A 51 14.79 8.07 4.21
CA SER A 51 15.93 7.89 3.30
C SER A 51 16.66 9.22 3.04
N ASN A 52 15.92 10.31 2.82
CA ASN A 52 16.50 11.64 2.64
C ASN A 52 17.26 12.11 3.88
N LEU A 53 16.72 11.85 5.08
CA LEU A 53 17.42 12.16 6.33
C LEU A 53 18.77 11.42 6.42
N LYS A 54 18.78 10.11 6.11
CA LYS A 54 20.00 9.28 6.11
C LYS A 54 21.07 9.77 5.13
N LEU A 55 20.69 10.49 4.07
CA LEU A 55 21.63 11.06 3.09
C LEU A 55 22.33 12.34 3.59
N SER A 56 21.89 12.93 4.70
CA SER A 56 22.43 14.20 5.20
C SER A 56 23.90 14.11 5.62
N ASN A 57 24.24 13.10 6.44
CA ASN A 57 25.63 12.73 6.75
C ASN A 57 25.72 11.32 7.37
N LYS A 58 26.94 10.80 7.50
CA LYS A 58 27.21 9.45 8.05
C LYS A 58 26.73 9.28 9.51
N SER A 59 26.96 10.28 10.37
CA SER A 59 26.55 10.21 11.79
C SER A 59 25.03 10.13 11.95
N VAL A 60 24.30 10.92 11.16
CA VAL A 60 22.83 10.91 11.12
C VAL A 60 22.35 9.55 10.62
N LYS A 61 22.95 9.02 9.55
CA LYS A 61 22.62 7.67 9.04
C LYS A 61 22.75 6.60 10.13
N GLU A 62 23.90 6.56 10.82
CA GLU A 62 24.17 5.57 11.87
C GLU A 62 23.24 5.74 13.08
N SER A 63 22.83 6.98 13.38
CA SER A 63 21.88 7.28 14.44
C SER A 63 20.46 6.82 14.08
N VAL A 64 20.01 7.12 12.85
CA VAL A 64 18.74 6.62 12.31
C VAL A 64 18.72 5.10 12.34
N GLU A 65 19.77 4.43 11.85
CA GLU A 65 19.81 2.94 11.78
C GLU A 65 19.75 2.25 13.14
N ARG A 66 20.12 2.93 14.22
CA ARG A 66 20.00 2.42 15.60
C ARG A 66 18.65 2.73 16.24
N SER A 67 17.85 3.62 15.68
CA SER A 67 16.56 4.03 16.24
C SER A 67 15.43 3.05 15.89
N ALA A 68 14.34 3.10 16.66
CA ALA A 68 13.14 2.33 16.36
C ALA A 68 12.55 2.70 14.98
N GLY A 69 12.55 4.00 14.65
CA GLY A 69 12.14 4.47 13.34
C GLY A 69 13.06 4.01 12.20
N GLY A 70 14.36 3.81 12.45
CA GLY A 70 15.25 3.16 11.49
C GLY A 70 14.94 1.68 11.26
N ARG A 71 14.59 0.94 12.32
CA ARG A 71 14.10 -0.43 12.18
C ARG A 71 12.80 -0.48 11.37
N PHE A 72 11.84 0.39 11.69
CA PHE A 72 10.59 0.51 10.95
C PHE A 72 10.82 0.88 9.47
N HIS A 73 11.75 1.79 9.19
CA HIS A 73 12.19 2.11 7.83
C HIS A 73 12.72 0.88 7.08
N GLY A 74 13.56 0.08 7.72
CA GLY A 74 14.05 -1.18 7.16
C GLY A 74 12.91 -2.16 6.84
N GLN A 75 11.95 -2.30 7.75
CA GLN A 75 10.78 -3.17 7.58
C GLN A 75 9.88 -2.69 6.43
N ILE A 76 9.59 -1.39 6.33
CA ILE A 76 8.83 -0.83 5.19
C ILE A 76 9.54 -1.09 3.87
N ASN A 77 10.86 -0.90 3.79
CA ASN A 77 11.58 -1.13 2.53
C ASN A 77 11.50 -2.59 2.07
N ARG A 78 11.57 -3.55 3.01
CA ARG A 78 11.40 -4.98 2.72
C ARG A 78 9.98 -5.29 2.23
N LEU A 79 8.96 -4.74 2.90
CA LEU A 79 7.56 -4.87 2.46
C LEU A 79 7.32 -4.20 1.10
N GLY A 80 7.92 -3.04 0.86
CA GLY A 80 7.85 -2.32 -0.41
C GLY A 80 8.49 -3.12 -1.54
N ALA A 81 9.61 -3.78 -1.30
CA ALA A 81 10.25 -4.67 -2.28
C ALA A 81 9.37 -5.89 -2.60
N ALA A 82 8.77 -6.53 -1.59
CA ALA A 82 7.84 -7.64 -1.78
C ALA A 82 6.56 -7.22 -2.53
N SER A 83 5.97 -6.08 -2.14
CA SER A 83 4.82 -5.45 -2.80
C SER A 83 5.15 -5.12 -4.26
N LYS A 84 6.33 -4.55 -4.53
CA LYS A 84 6.81 -4.30 -5.90
C LYS A 84 6.88 -5.58 -6.73
N ALA A 85 7.42 -6.66 -6.17
CA ALA A 85 7.53 -7.93 -6.87
C ALA A 85 6.14 -8.52 -7.22
N LEU A 86 5.17 -8.43 -6.30
CA LEU A 86 3.78 -8.82 -6.57
C LEU A 86 3.18 -8.00 -7.71
N TYR A 87 3.36 -6.68 -7.66
CA TYR A 87 2.84 -5.78 -8.70
C TYR A 87 3.42 -6.08 -10.07
N ASP A 88 4.75 -6.18 -10.17
CA ASP A 88 5.44 -6.43 -11.43
C ASP A 88 5.04 -7.78 -12.06
N HIS A 89 4.57 -8.71 -11.24
CA HIS A 89 4.09 -10.02 -11.69
C HIS A 89 2.59 -10.00 -12.08
N ALA A 90 1.78 -9.29 -11.31
CA ALA A 90 0.33 -9.28 -11.51
C ALA A 90 -0.11 -8.33 -12.63
N VAL A 91 0.54 -7.17 -12.77
CA VAL A 91 0.12 -6.09 -13.68
C VAL A 91 1.06 -6.05 -14.89
N PRO A 92 0.60 -6.49 -16.08
CA PRO A 92 1.42 -6.42 -17.29
C PRO A 92 1.67 -4.96 -17.69
N THR A 93 2.86 -4.67 -18.25
CA THR A 93 3.24 -3.32 -18.66
C THR A 93 2.34 -2.74 -19.76
N GLU A 94 1.84 -3.60 -20.65
CA GLU A 94 0.94 -3.22 -21.75
C GLU A 94 -0.54 -3.13 -21.31
N GLY A 95 -0.83 -3.34 -20.02
CA GLY A 95 -2.19 -3.40 -19.49
C GLY A 95 -2.79 -4.80 -19.47
N PHE A 96 -4.07 -4.88 -19.10
CA PHE A 96 -4.76 -6.15 -18.97
C PHE A 96 -5.20 -6.67 -20.34
N SER A 97 -4.87 -7.92 -20.65
CA SER A 97 -5.37 -8.59 -21.85
C SER A 97 -6.87 -8.85 -21.73
N GLU A 98 -7.58 -8.63 -22.83
CA GLU A 98 -9.00 -8.94 -22.96
C GLU A 98 -9.19 -10.43 -23.26
N HIS A 99 -10.24 -11.03 -22.72
CA HIS A 99 -10.55 -12.44 -22.91
C HIS A 99 -11.99 -12.63 -23.41
N PRO A 100 -12.26 -12.33 -24.70
CA PRO A 100 -13.61 -12.22 -25.27
C PRO A 100 -14.42 -13.53 -25.31
N GLU A 101 -13.81 -14.65 -24.97
CA GLU A 101 -14.42 -15.98 -25.02
C GLU A 101 -14.52 -16.66 -23.64
N PHE A 102 -14.54 -15.85 -22.57
CA PHE A 102 -14.63 -16.36 -21.21
C PHE A 102 -15.83 -17.31 -21.05
N ARG A 103 -15.52 -18.59 -20.82
CA ARG A 103 -16.47 -19.62 -20.43
C ARG A 103 -16.15 -20.05 -19.00
N PRO A 104 -16.96 -19.67 -17.99
CA PRO A 104 -16.66 -19.93 -16.57
C PRO A 104 -16.39 -21.40 -16.21
N ALA A 105 -16.85 -22.33 -17.05
CA ALA A 105 -16.81 -23.77 -16.80
C ALA A 105 -15.53 -24.48 -17.26
N LEU A 106 -14.58 -23.81 -17.93
CA LEU A 106 -13.35 -24.45 -18.41
C LEU A 106 -12.12 -24.05 -17.57
N PRO A 107 -11.19 -24.99 -17.30
CA PRO A 107 -9.88 -24.65 -16.78
C PRO A 107 -9.22 -23.60 -17.68
N ARG A 108 -8.68 -22.53 -17.08
CA ARG A 108 -7.98 -21.46 -17.79
C ARG A 108 -6.57 -21.31 -17.26
N ASP A 109 -5.63 -21.07 -18.17
CA ASP A 109 -4.22 -20.86 -17.83
C ASP A 109 -3.85 -19.37 -17.69
N TYR A 110 -4.82 -18.47 -17.93
CA TYR A 110 -4.66 -17.02 -17.83
C TYR A 110 -5.43 -16.46 -16.62
N ALA A 111 -4.93 -15.35 -16.08
CA ALA A 111 -5.59 -14.60 -15.02
C ALA A 111 -6.33 -13.38 -15.57
N LEU A 112 -7.60 -13.23 -15.17
CA LEU A 112 -8.42 -12.06 -15.49
C LEU A 112 -7.92 -10.81 -14.77
N ALA A 113 -8.30 -9.63 -15.26
CA ALA A 113 -7.93 -8.34 -14.66
C ALA A 113 -8.30 -8.26 -13.17
N GLY A 114 -9.53 -8.67 -12.81
CA GLY A 114 -9.98 -8.72 -11.41
C GLY A 114 -9.09 -9.59 -10.52
N GLU A 115 -8.65 -10.76 -11.00
CA GLU A 115 -7.79 -11.68 -10.24
C GLU A 115 -6.38 -11.12 -10.05
N ARG A 116 -5.88 -10.40 -11.06
CA ARG A 116 -4.60 -9.68 -10.99
C ARG A 116 -4.68 -8.53 -9.98
N ILE A 117 -5.80 -7.82 -9.91
CA ILE A 117 -6.03 -6.75 -8.93
C ILE A 117 -6.16 -7.32 -7.52
N ASP A 118 -6.90 -8.42 -7.35
CA ASP A 118 -7.04 -9.14 -6.07
C ASP A 118 -5.68 -9.58 -5.50
N ALA A 119 -4.78 -10.03 -6.39
CA ALA A 119 -3.43 -10.45 -6.05
C ALA A 119 -2.55 -9.32 -5.47
N ILE A 120 -2.90 -8.04 -5.68
CA ILE A 120 -2.09 -6.89 -5.24
C ILE A 120 -2.84 -5.91 -4.33
N GLY A 121 -4.15 -6.02 -4.21
CA GLY A 121 -5.03 -5.01 -3.62
C GLY A 121 -4.57 -4.47 -2.26
N GLY A 122 -4.35 -5.35 -1.28
CA GLY A 122 -3.93 -4.93 0.06
C GLY A 122 -2.48 -4.42 0.15
N THR A 123 -1.70 -4.50 -0.93
CA THR A 123 -0.35 -3.92 -1.01
C THR A 123 -0.29 -2.56 -1.71
N LEU A 124 -1.41 -2.06 -2.26
CA LEU A 124 -1.43 -0.80 -3.03
C LEU A 124 -0.90 0.41 -2.24
N LYS A 125 -1.09 0.44 -0.92
CA LYS A 125 -0.51 1.47 -0.03
C LYS A 125 1.02 1.55 -0.06
N LEU A 126 1.70 0.48 -0.47
CA LEU A 126 3.16 0.39 -0.61
C LEU A 126 3.63 0.67 -2.05
N GLN A 127 2.71 0.89 -2.99
CA GLN A 127 3.05 1.22 -4.38
C GLN A 127 3.28 2.71 -4.56
N THR A 128 4.21 3.03 -5.45
CA THR A 128 4.46 4.41 -5.88
C THR A 128 3.23 5.03 -6.53
N PRO A 129 3.03 6.36 -6.45
CA PRO A 129 1.94 7.05 -7.15
C PRO A 129 1.85 6.71 -8.63
N GLN A 130 2.99 6.61 -9.32
CA GLN A 130 3.05 6.31 -10.76
C GLN A 130 2.42 4.96 -11.12
N ARG A 131 2.69 3.93 -10.31
CA ARG A 131 2.11 2.59 -10.49
C ARG A 131 0.62 2.58 -10.19
N LYS A 132 0.19 3.31 -9.16
CA LYS A 132 -1.24 3.42 -8.83
C LYS A 132 -2.00 4.08 -9.98
N SER A 133 -1.49 5.18 -10.54
CA SER A 133 -2.12 5.83 -11.70
C SER A 133 -2.08 4.94 -12.94
N ALA A 134 -0.96 4.26 -13.22
CA ALA A 134 -0.88 3.30 -14.34
C ALA A 134 -1.89 2.15 -14.20
N LEU A 135 -2.09 1.61 -12.99
CA LEU A 135 -3.12 0.62 -12.73
C LEU A 135 -4.52 1.14 -13.04
N VAL A 136 -4.82 2.39 -12.64
CA VAL A 136 -6.10 3.03 -12.99
C VAL A 136 -6.26 3.14 -14.50
N ASP A 137 -5.23 3.60 -15.20
CA ASP A 137 -5.26 3.70 -16.66
C ASP A 137 -5.48 2.33 -17.30
N HIS A 138 -4.81 1.27 -16.82
CA HIS A 138 -5.02 -0.09 -17.31
C HIS A 138 -6.45 -0.60 -17.08
N ILE A 139 -7.08 -0.30 -15.95
CA ILE A 139 -8.48 -0.67 -15.67
C ILE A 139 -9.43 0.09 -16.60
N LEU A 140 -9.24 1.41 -16.75
CA LEU A 140 -10.13 2.26 -17.53
C LEU A 140 -9.99 2.04 -19.05
N ASN A 141 -8.87 1.48 -19.50
CA ASN A 141 -8.61 1.15 -20.90
C ASN A 141 -9.07 -0.25 -21.33
N ILE A 142 -9.61 -1.08 -20.42
CA ILE A 142 -10.23 -2.36 -20.80
C ILE A 142 -11.46 -2.05 -21.68
N ALA A 143 -11.49 -2.56 -22.92
CA ALA A 143 -12.59 -2.27 -23.84
C ALA A 143 -13.84 -3.11 -23.56
N GLU A 144 -13.66 -4.37 -23.17
CA GLU A 144 -14.78 -5.28 -22.88
C GLU A 144 -15.48 -4.86 -21.57
N PRO A 145 -16.77 -4.46 -21.61
CA PRO A 145 -17.44 -3.89 -20.45
C PRO A 145 -17.53 -4.85 -19.26
N TYR A 146 -17.74 -6.14 -19.51
CA TYR A 146 -17.75 -7.15 -18.45
C TYR A 146 -16.41 -7.22 -17.71
N ASP A 147 -15.30 -7.35 -18.45
CA ASP A 147 -13.95 -7.45 -17.87
C ASP A 147 -13.59 -6.17 -17.10
N GLN A 148 -14.01 -5.01 -17.61
CA GLN A 148 -13.83 -3.74 -16.93
C GLN A 148 -14.65 -3.67 -15.64
N GLY A 149 -15.91 -4.08 -15.66
CA GLY A 149 -16.79 -4.11 -14.49
C GLY A 149 -16.23 -5.02 -13.40
N HIS A 150 -15.73 -6.19 -13.79
CA HIS A 150 -15.05 -7.11 -12.90
C HIS A 150 -13.75 -6.50 -12.34
N ALA A 151 -12.92 -5.83 -13.16
CA ALA A 151 -11.74 -5.13 -12.66
C ALA A 151 -12.09 -4.03 -11.63
N LEU A 152 -13.14 -3.25 -11.90
CA LEU A 152 -13.65 -2.21 -11.00
C LEU A 152 -14.14 -2.81 -9.67
N GLU A 153 -14.83 -3.95 -9.70
CA GLU A 153 -15.28 -4.64 -8.49
C GLU A 153 -14.11 -4.98 -7.55
N TYR A 154 -12.99 -5.45 -8.08
CA TYR A 154 -11.83 -5.88 -7.29
C TYR A 154 -10.95 -4.72 -6.84
N VAL A 155 -10.92 -3.60 -7.57
CA VAL A 155 -10.20 -2.39 -7.12
C VAL A 155 -11.01 -1.60 -6.09
N ALA A 156 -12.34 -1.74 -6.09
CA ALA A 156 -13.26 -0.98 -5.26
C ALA A 156 -12.94 -0.97 -3.74
N PRO A 157 -12.56 -2.08 -3.09
CA PRO A 157 -12.17 -2.07 -1.67
C PRO A 157 -10.92 -1.25 -1.37
N HIS A 158 -10.14 -0.89 -2.40
CA HIS A 158 -8.84 -0.25 -2.28
C HIS A 158 -8.82 1.17 -2.86
N VAL A 159 -9.95 1.72 -3.31
CA VAL A 159 -10.02 3.06 -3.94
C VAL A 159 -9.48 4.18 -3.04
N GLY A 160 -9.51 4.00 -1.72
CA GLY A 160 -8.93 4.92 -0.75
C GLY A 160 -7.42 5.07 -0.84
N GLU A 161 -6.71 4.11 -1.44
CA GLU A 161 -5.24 4.11 -1.58
C GLU A 161 -4.75 4.98 -2.77
N PHE A 162 -5.67 5.41 -3.63
CA PHE A 162 -5.38 6.22 -4.81
C PHE A 162 -5.45 7.72 -4.52
N SER A 163 -4.86 8.51 -5.43
CA SER A 163 -4.99 9.98 -5.41
C SER A 163 -6.47 10.37 -5.48
N SER A 164 -6.82 11.59 -5.07
CA SER A 164 -8.20 12.08 -5.21
C SER A 164 -8.68 12.06 -6.66
N GLU A 165 -7.79 12.37 -7.60
CA GLU A 165 -8.07 12.34 -9.04
C GLU A 165 -8.34 10.93 -9.53
N ASP A 166 -7.43 9.98 -9.29
CA ASP A 166 -7.58 8.59 -9.75
C ASP A 166 -8.75 7.89 -9.06
N ARG A 167 -8.96 8.16 -7.76
CA ARG A 167 -10.14 7.67 -7.04
C ARG A 167 -11.43 8.17 -7.68
N ARG A 168 -11.50 9.46 -8.03
CA ARG A 168 -12.67 10.02 -8.70
C ARG A 168 -12.91 9.34 -10.05
N ARG A 169 -11.88 9.18 -10.88
CA ARG A 169 -11.97 8.51 -12.19
C ARG A 169 -12.51 7.08 -12.07
N LEU A 170 -12.00 6.30 -11.09
CA LEU A 170 -12.48 4.94 -10.83
C LEU A 170 -13.95 4.93 -10.39
N VAL A 171 -14.34 5.79 -9.44
CA VAL A 171 -15.72 5.84 -8.93
C VAL A 171 -16.69 6.35 -10.00
N GLU A 172 -16.29 7.30 -10.84
CA GLU A 172 -17.09 7.75 -11.98
C GLU A 172 -17.34 6.60 -12.95
N LYS A 173 -16.32 5.78 -13.24
CA LYS A 173 -16.50 4.59 -14.07
C LYS A 173 -17.41 3.53 -13.42
N MET A 174 -17.30 3.33 -12.11
CA MET A 174 -18.23 2.46 -11.37
C MET A 174 -19.68 2.98 -11.44
N LEU A 175 -19.87 4.31 -11.38
CA LEU A 175 -21.17 4.95 -11.55
C LEU A 175 -21.72 4.79 -12.97
N GLU A 176 -20.87 4.85 -13.99
CA GLU A 176 -21.28 4.56 -15.38
C GLU A 176 -21.83 3.14 -15.49
N HIS A 177 -21.08 2.14 -15.00
CA HIS A 177 -21.50 0.73 -14.99
C HIS A 177 -22.79 0.54 -14.17
N PHE A 178 -22.85 1.14 -12.98
CA PHE A 178 -24.05 1.16 -12.14
C PHE A 178 -25.26 1.74 -12.87
N SER A 179 -25.07 2.76 -13.70
CA SER A 179 -26.16 3.42 -14.43
C SER A 179 -26.52 2.70 -15.74
N THR A 180 -25.85 1.60 -16.08
CA THR A 180 -26.19 0.82 -17.28
C THR A 180 -27.64 0.34 -17.19
N PRO A 181 -28.49 0.58 -18.22
CA PRO A 181 -29.88 0.16 -18.20
C PRO A 181 -30.05 -1.36 -18.06
N PHE A 182 -31.15 -1.76 -17.45
CA PHE A 182 -31.58 -3.15 -17.38
C PHE A 182 -31.92 -3.65 -18.79
N THR A 183 -31.65 -4.93 -19.04
CA THR A 183 -32.01 -5.61 -20.30
C THR A 183 -33.07 -6.64 -19.97
N ASP A 184 -34.23 -6.58 -20.62
CA ASP A 184 -35.36 -7.50 -20.38
C ASP A 184 -35.74 -7.65 -18.90
N GLU A 185 -35.83 -6.53 -18.17
CA GLU A 185 -36.14 -6.46 -16.73
C GLU A 185 -35.11 -7.11 -15.79
N LEU A 186 -33.95 -7.53 -16.32
CA LEU A 186 -32.84 -8.09 -15.56
C LEU A 186 -31.65 -7.12 -15.54
N PRO A 187 -30.88 -7.10 -14.43
CA PRO A 187 -29.65 -6.33 -14.38
C PRO A 187 -28.66 -6.90 -15.40
N SER A 188 -28.03 -6.04 -16.19
CA SER A 188 -26.88 -6.45 -17.00
C SER A 188 -25.68 -6.80 -16.10
N ASP A 189 -24.72 -7.56 -16.61
CA ASP A 189 -23.52 -7.89 -15.85
C ASP A 189 -22.70 -6.63 -15.48
N GLU A 190 -22.71 -5.60 -16.34
CA GLU A 190 -22.14 -4.28 -16.05
C GLU A 190 -22.84 -3.61 -14.87
N ASN A 191 -24.18 -3.56 -14.92
CA ASN A 191 -25.00 -2.98 -13.86
C ASN A 191 -24.83 -3.71 -12.53
N PHE A 192 -24.74 -5.04 -12.57
CA PHE A 192 -24.44 -5.87 -11.41
C PHE A 192 -23.06 -5.55 -10.82
N SER A 193 -22.01 -5.54 -11.66
CA SER A 193 -20.63 -5.29 -11.25
C SER A 193 -20.44 -3.87 -10.71
N GLY A 194 -21.02 -2.87 -11.39
CA GLY A 194 -21.02 -1.47 -10.97
C GLY A 194 -21.71 -1.26 -9.62
N THR A 195 -22.87 -1.88 -9.40
CA THR A 195 -23.57 -1.82 -8.11
C THR A 195 -22.72 -2.39 -6.98
N TYR A 196 -22.12 -3.56 -7.21
CA TYR A 196 -21.30 -4.21 -6.19
C TYR A 196 -19.99 -3.45 -5.91
N ALA A 197 -19.35 -2.88 -6.94
CA ALA A 197 -18.19 -2.02 -6.81
C ALA A 197 -18.49 -0.75 -5.99
N LEU A 198 -19.61 -0.06 -6.25
CA LEU A 198 -19.97 1.16 -5.50
C LEU A 198 -20.19 0.89 -4.02
N PHE A 199 -20.78 -0.24 -3.64
CA PHE A 199 -20.92 -0.60 -2.23
C PHE A 199 -19.58 -0.72 -1.50
N LYS A 200 -18.59 -1.33 -2.15
CA LYS A 200 -17.23 -1.47 -1.62
C LYS A 200 -16.51 -0.12 -1.58
N ALA A 201 -16.74 0.76 -2.56
CA ALA A 201 -16.12 2.08 -2.66
C ALA A 201 -16.78 3.16 -1.78
N LEU A 202 -18.02 2.94 -1.31
CA LEU A 202 -18.85 3.93 -0.61
C LEU A 202 -18.15 4.70 0.52
N PRO A 203 -17.30 4.08 1.39
CA PRO A 203 -16.59 4.80 2.45
C PRO A 203 -15.62 5.88 1.94
N HIS A 204 -15.23 5.82 0.67
CA HIS A 204 -14.22 6.68 0.06
C HIS A 204 -14.79 7.61 -1.03
N MET A 205 -16.09 7.53 -1.30
CA MET A 205 -16.76 8.37 -2.30
C MET A 205 -16.88 9.82 -1.82
N GLU A 206 -16.73 10.75 -2.76
CA GLU A 206 -17.07 12.15 -2.56
C GLU A 206 -18.60 12.34 -2.48
N ASP A 207 -19.05 13.33 -1.73
CA ASP A 207 -20.49 13.55 -1.51
C ASP A 207 -21.25 13.88 -2.80
N SER A 208 -20.60 14.54 -3.76
CA SER A 208 -21.15 14.77 -5.09
C SER A 208 -21.42 13.47 -5.86
N LEU A 209 -20.55 12.46 -5.73
CA LEU A 209 -20.71 11.16 -6.37
C LEU A 209 -21.75 10.30 -5.65
N LYS A 210 -21.85 10.42 -4.31
CA LYS A 210 -22.94 9.79 -3.54
C LYS A 210 -24.30 10.37 -3.92
N ALA A 211 -24.40 11.68 -4.12
CA ALA A 211 -25.63 12.33 -4.58
C ALA A 211 -26.05 11.80 -5.96
N ARG A 212 -25.12 11.69 -6.92
CA ARG A 212 -25.38 11.09 -8.24
C ARG A 212 -25.85 9.64 -8.15
N MET A 213 -25.25 8.84 -7.27
CA MET A 213 -25.71 7.47 -7.00
C MET A 213 -27.16 7.49 -6.53
N LEU A 214 -27.51 8.36 -5.58
CA LEU A 214 -28.88 8.49 -5.07
C LEU A 214 -29.86 8.93 -6.17
N ASP A 215 -29.49 9.92 -6.98
CA ASP A 215 -30.31 10.39 -8.10
C ASP A 215 -30.59 9.24 -9.09
N THR A 216 -29.60 8.40 -9.35
CA THR A 216 -29.77 7.22 -10.22
C THR A 216 -30.76 6.23 -9.62
N VAL A 217 -30.74 6.01 -8.30
CA VAL A 217 -31.71 5.12 -7.63
C VAL A 217 -33.12 5.69 -7.68
N VAL A 218 -33.28 7.00 -7.40
CA VAL A 218 -34.59 7.67 -7.42
C VAL A 218 -35.23 7.60 -8.80
N ASN A 219 -34.43 7.67 -9.86
CA ASN A 219 -34.92 7.66 -11.23
C ASN A 219 -35.07 6.24 -11.84
N ASN A 220 -34.62 5.19 -11.15
CA ASN A 220 -34.66 3.81 -11.65
C ASN A 220 -35.21 2.86 -10.57
N PRO A 221 -36.52 2.57 -10.55
CA PRO A 221 -37.15 1.75 -9.51
C PRO A 221 -36.53 0.37 -9.33
N ASP A 222 -36.05 -0.26 -10.40
CA ASP A 222 -35.45 -1.60 -10.37
C ASP A 222 -34.08 -1.64 -9.65
N MET A 223 -33.42 -0.48 -9.54
CA MET A 223 -32.14 -0.36 -8.83
C MET A 223 -32.27 -0.63 -7.34
N ALA A 224 -33.42 -0.32 -6.74
CA ALA A 224 -33.63 -0.55 -5.32
C ALA A 224 -33.55 -2.05 -4.96
N ALA A 225 -34.13 -2.91 -5.79
CA ALA A 225 -34.10 -4.36 -5.60
C ALA A 225 -32.68 -4.91 -5.77
N LEU A 226 -31.96 -4.45 -6.80
CA LEU A 226 -30.57 -4.85 -7.02
C LEU A 226 -29.68 -4.43 -5.84
N ILE A 227 -29.79 -3.18 -5.38
CA ILE A 227 -29.03 -2.65 -4.24
C ILE A 227 -29.25 -3.51 -2.99
N GLN A 228 -30.50 -3.89 -2.70
CA GLN A 228 -30.81 -4.74 -1.56
C GLN A 228 -30.12 -6.12 -1.69
N SER A 229 -30.20 -6.76 -2.86
CA SER A 229 -29.55 -8.05 -3.10
C SER A 229 -28.01 -7.99 -2.96
N GLN A 230 -27.39 -6.90 -3.44
CA GLN A 230 -25.94 -6.71 -3.33
C GLN A 230 -25.50 -6.43 -1.90
N LYS A 231 -26.30 -5.71 -1.12
CA LYS A 231 -26.02 -5.47 0.29
C LYS A 231 -25.97 -6.77 1.08
N GLU A 232 -26.96 -7.65 0.90
CA GLU A 232 -27.02 -8.95 1.58
C GLU A 232 -25.81 -9.82 1.21
N ARG A 233 -25.46 -9.87 -0.08
CA ARG A 233 -24.26 -10.56 -0.56
C ARG A 233 -22.98 -9.98 0.02
N TYR A 234 -22.87 -8.65 0.08
CA TYR A 234 -21.70 -7.97 0.62
C TYR A 234 -21.53 -8.21 2.12
N ASP A 235 -22.61 -8.11 2.90
CA ASP A 235 -22.58 -8.35 4.34
C ASP A 235 -22.21 -9.81 4.65
N TRP A 236 -22.71 -10.78 3.87
CA TRP A 236 -22.33 -12.19 3.98
C TRP A 236 -20.84 -12.42 3.67
N LEU A 237 -20.34 -11.89 2.55
CA LEU A 237 -18.93 -12.01 2.17
C LEU A 237 -18.00 -11.32 3.19
N ARG A 238 -18.38 -10.13 3.69
CA ARG A 238 -17.62 -9.43 4.72
C ARG A 238 -17.48 -10.27 5.99
N ALA A 239 -18.57 -10.91 6.43
CA ALA A 239 -18.54 -11.76 7.61
C ALA A 239 -17.63 -12.99 7.43
N GLN A 240 -17.62 -13.59 6.23
CA GLN A 240 -16.71 -14.69 5.90
C GLN A 240 -15.25 -14.23 5.91
N ASP A 241 -14.94 -13.11 5.25
CA ASP A 241 -13.62 -12.49 5.22
C ASP A 241 -13.08 -12.21 6.63
N GLU A 242 -13.92 -11.71 7.54
CA GLU A 242 -13.55 -11.42 8.92
C GLU A 242 -13.20 -12.70 9.70
N TYR A 243 -13.97 -13.77 9.50
CA TYR A 243 -13.69 -15.08 10.11
C TYR A 243 -12.37 -15.69 9.59
N GLU A 244 -12.13 -15.61 8.29
CA GLU A 244 -10.90 -16.08 7.66
C GLU A 244 -9.69 -15.26 8.15
N LYS A 245 -9.82 -13.93 8.22
CA LYS A 245 -8.78 -13.05 8.79
C LYS A 245 -8.49 -13.36 10.25
N ALA A 246 -9.51 -13.65 11.06
CA ALA A 246 -9.31 -14.00 12.47
C ALA A 246 -8.56 -15.34 12.63
N THR A 247 -8.95 -16.35 11.86
CA THR A 247 -8.28 -17.67 11.82
C THR A 247 -6.85 -17.54 11.31
N TRP A 248 -6.63 -16.75 10.27
CA TRP A 248 -5.29 -16.50 9.75
C TRP A 248 -4.39 -15.82 10.77
N ARG A 249 -4.86 -14.74 11.42
CA ARG A 249 -4.10 -14.00 12.44
C ARG A 249 -3.63 -14.86 13.61
N SER A 250 -4.42 -15.86 14.01
CA SER A 250 -4.04 -16.78 15.11
C SER A 250 -2.91 -17.74 14.74
N THR A 251 -2.70 -17.99 13.44
CA THR A 251 -1.63 -18.87 12.94
C THR A 251 -0.33 -18.15 12.57
N GLN A 252 -0.32 -16.82 12.60
CA GLN A 252 0.82 -16.04 12.15
C GLN A 252 1.95 -15.95 13.20
N LYS A 253 3.19 -15.85 12.70
CA LYS A 253 4.39 -15.71 13.53
C LYS A 253 4.34 -14.45 14.41
N PRO A 254 5.00 -14.46 15.59
CA PRO A 254 4.84 -13.41 16.60
C PRO A 254 5.57 -12.11 16.26
N THR A 255 6.64 -12.14 15.45
CA THR A 255 7.45 -10.94 15.16
C THR A 255 7.34 -10.48 13.70
N VAL A 256 7.47 -9.17 13.46
CA VAL A 256 7.52 -8.61 12.10
C VAL A 256 8.65 -9.22 11.27
N ASP A 257 9.84 -9.39 11.85
CA ASP A 257 11.01 -9.84 11.07
C ASP A 257 10.89 -11.29 10.59
N GLU A 258 10.25 -12.16 11.37
CA GLU A 258 9.95 -13.53 10.96
C GLU A 258 8.89 -13.57 9.86
N ARG A 259 7.85 -12.74 9.94
CA ARG A 259 6.85 -12.61 8.89
C ARG A 259 7.47 -12.09 7.59
N LEU A 260 8.38 -11.12 7.69
CA LEU A 260 9.11 -10.59 6.53
C LEU A 260 9.94 -11.68 5.84
N ALA A 261 10.63 -12.52 6.61
CA ALA A 261 11.40 -13.62 6.04
C ALA A 261 10.50 -14.63 5.29
N ASP A 262 9.31 -14.93 5.82
CA ASP A 262 8.34 -15.81 5.15
C ASP A 262 7.74 -15.18 3.88
N ILE A 263 7.42 -13.88 3.93
CA ILE A 263 6.97 -13.11 2.75
C ILE A 263 8.04 -13.17 1.67
N GLU A 264 9.29 -12.86 2.00
CA GLU A 264 10.41 -12.85 1.05
C GLU A 264 10.70 -14.26 0.49
N SER A 265 10.55 -15.30 1.32
CA SER A 265 10.63 -16.68 0.85
C SER A 265 9.50 -17.00 -0.11
N SER A 266 8.26 -16.64 0.23
CA SER A 266 7.06 -16.96 -0.56
C SER A 266 7.03 -16.20 -1.89
N VAL A 267 7.43 -14.93 -1.90
CA VAL A 267 7.60 -14.14 -3.13
C VAL A 267 8.63 -14.81 -4.04
N ARG A 268 9.75 -15.28 -3.48
CA ARG A 268 10.78 -15.99 -4.27
C ARG A 268 10.32 -17.35 -4.77
N SER A 269 9.57 -18.13 -3.98
CA SER A 269 9.16 -19.49 -4.36
C SER A 269 7.93 -19.53 -5.26
N ASN A 270 6.98 -18.60 -5.04
CA ASN A 270 5.66 -18.65 -5.68
C ASN A 270 5.58 -17.76 -6.93
N LEU A 271 6.45 -16.75 -7.04
CA LEU A 271 6.47 -15.82 -8.18
C LEU A 271 7.74 -15.95 -9.04
N SER A 272 8.81 -16.52 -8.47
CA SER A 272 10.03 -16.84 -9.21
C SER A 272 10.08 -18.34 -9.44
N LEU A 273 10.41 -18.74 -10.68
CA LEU A 273 10.37 -20.10 -11.26
C LEU A 273 9.06 -20.36 -12.02
N GLY A 274 9.17 -20.48 -13.35
CA GLY A 274 8.07 -20.59 -14.31
C GLY A 274 7.26 -21.89 -14.23
N GLN A 275 6.71 -22.21 -13.06
CA GLN A 275 5.77 -23.29 -12.85
C GLN A 275 4.39 -22.72 -12.53
N GLY A 276 3.38 -23.27 -13.19
CA GLY A 276 1.97 -22.88 -13.02
C GLY A 276 1.48 -21.87 -14.05
N SER A 277 0.16 -21.92 -14.28
CA SER A 277 -0.62 -20.94 -15.03
C SER A 277 -0.59 -19.56 -14.38
N ASP A 278 -0.89 -18.51 -15.14
CA ASP A 278 -1.01 -17.16 -14.57
C ASP A 278 -2.13 -17.08 -13.51
N LEU A 279 -3.20 -17.86 -13.70
CA LEU A 279 -4.26 -18.01 -12.72
C LEU A 279 -3.73 -18.56 -11.38
N GLU A 280 -2.95 -19.65 -11.42
CA GLU A 280 -2.37 -20.26 -10.22
C GLU A 280 -1.42 -19.29 -9.50
N LYS A 281 -0.66 -18.51 -10.26
CA LYS A 281 0.22 -17.47 -9.69
C LYS A 281 -0.58 -16.38 -8.98
N MET A 282 -1.66 -15.88 -9.59
CA MET A 282 -2.52 -14.87 -8.93
C MET A 282 -3.20 -15.42 -7.68
N ARG A 283 -3.68 -16.67 -7.73
CA ARG A 283 -4.24 -17.35 -6.55
C ARG A 283 -3.22 -17.52 -5.43
N SER A 284 -1.96 -17.79 -5.78
CA SER A 284 -0.86 -17.89 -4.81
C SER A 284 -0.44 -16.53 -4.25
N ALA A 285 -0.60 -15.45 -5.03
CA ALA A 285 -0.30 -14.08 -4.63
C ALA A 285 -1.36 -13.47 -3.70
N ARG A 286 -2.64 -13.84 -3.86
CA ARG A 286 -3.75 -13.32 -3.05
C ARG A 286 -3.55 -13.40 -1.52
N PRO A 287 -3.14 -14.52 -0.91
CA PRO A 287 -2.87 -14.55 0.54
C PRO A 287 -1.60 -13.74 0.92
N LEU A 288 -0.65 -13.56 -0.01
CA LEU A 288 0.56 -12.80 0.24
C LEU A 288 0.30 -11.30 0.35
N GLN A 289 -0.60 -10.74 -0.48
CA GLN A 289 -0.93 -9.31 -0.36
C GLN A 289 -1.53 -8.97 1.01
N GLN A 290 -2.38 -9.85 1.53
CA GLN A 290 -2.99 -9.66 2.85
C GLN A 290 -1.92 -9.74 3.95
N THR A 291 -1.03 -10.73 3.85
CA THR A 291 0.09 -10.91 4.78
C THR A 291 1.04 -9.71 4.81
N ILE A 292 1.33 -9.11 3.67
CA ILE A 292 2.13 -7.87 3.57
C ILE A 292 1.41 -6.71 4.26
N SER A 293 0.11 -6.52 3.99
CA SER A 293 -0.68 -5.44 4.59
C SER A 293 -0.74 -5.58 6.11
N ASP A 294 -1.00 -6.79 6.61
CA ASP A 294 -1.07 -7.06 8.04
C ASP A 294 0.30 -6.91 8.72
N THR A 295 1.38 -7.31 8.05
CA THR A 295 2.75 -7.13 8.58
C THR A 295 3.13 -5.65 8.64
N LEU A 296 2.68 -4.83 7.70
CA LEU A 296 2.84 -3.37 7.79
C LEU A 296 2.09 -2.79 9.00
N ASN A 297 0.84 -3.22 9.21
CA ASN A 297 0.06 -2.78 10.35
C ASN A 297 0.72 -3.19 11.67
N LEU A 298 1.21 -4.43 11.77
CA LEU A 298 1.97 -4.89 12.93
C LEU A 298 3.25 -4.07 13.16
N ALA A 299 4.00 -3.77 12.11
CA ALA A 299 5.20 -2.93 12.20
C ALA A 299 4.88 -1.51 12.71
N ARG A 300 3.74 -0.95 12.31
CA ARG A 300 3.24 0.33 12.83
C ARG A 300 2.88 0.24 14.31
N GLU A 301 2.21 -0.82 14.72
CA GLU A 301 1.86 -1.02 16.13
C GLU A 301 3.09 -1.29 17.01
N GLU A 302 4.06 -2.06 16.55
CA GLU A 302 5.35 -2.23 17.23
C GLU A 302 6.07 -0.89 17.43
N LEU A 303 6.05 -0.02 16.42
CA LEU A 303 6.62 1.34 16.53
C LEU A 303 5.88 2.19 17.56
N LYS A 304 4.54 2.19 17.56
CA LYS A 304 3.70 2.98 18.49
C LYS A 304 3.76 2.48 19.94
N SER A 305 3.85 1.17 20.13
CA SER A 305 3.86 0.53 21.46
C SER A 305 5.14 0.78 22.26
N ARG A 306 6.20 1.25 21.59
CA ARG A 306 7.46 1.60 22.25
C ARG A 306 7.31 3.00 22.83
N ALA A 307 7.30 3.07 24.16
CA ALA A 307 7.32 4.35 24.86
C ALA A 307 8.50 5.20 24.34
N PRO A 308 8.33 6.53 24.15
CA PRO A 308 9.48 7.39 23.95
C PRO A 308 10.41 7.15 25.14
N ASP A 309 11.68 6.82 24.87
CA ASP A 309 12.69 6.58 25.90
C ASP A 309 12.87 7.91 26.65
N VAL A 310 12.04 8.18 27.66
CA VAL A 310 12.20 9.30 28.58
C VAL A 310 13.25 8.84 29.57
N ARG A 311 14.51 8.81 29.14
CA ARG A 311 15.65 8.78 30.05
C ARG A 311 16.08 10.20 30.33
N GLY A 312 15.94 10.61 31.58
CA GLY A 312 16.65 11.75 32.15
C GLY A 312 15.74 12.83 32.74
N ARG A 313 15.36 12.63 34.00
CA ARG A 313 15.68 13.63 35.02
C ARG A 313 16.76 13.05 35.91
#